data_AF-A0AAF0TD39-F1
#
_entry.id   AF-A0AAF0TD39-F1
#
_cell.length_a   1.000
_cell.length_b   1.000
_cell.length_c   1.000
_cell.angle_alpha   90.00
_cell.angle_beta   90.00
_cell.angle_gamma   90.00
#
_symmetry.space_group_name_H-M   'P 1'
#
loop_
_entity.id
_entity.type
_entity.pdbx_description
1 polymer ?
#
loop_
_entity_poly.entity_id
_entity_poly.type
_entity_poly.pdbx_seq_one_letter_code
_entity_poly.pdbx_strand_id
1 'polypeptide(L)'
;MVEGMRMDLWKSRYINFDELYIYCYYVAGAVGLMSVPIMGIAPESKATTKSVYNAALALGIANQLTNILRDKDELTKSGLSDEDIFAGRVTDKWRIFMKKQIQKARKFFDEAEKGVIELSSATRWP
;
A
#
# COMPACT_ATOMS: atom_id res chain seq x y z
N MET A 1 -2.36 13.34 3.64
CA MET A 1 -2.38 12.99 5.07
C MET A 1 -3.65 13.46 5.76
N VAL A 2 -3.86 14.76 6.02
CA VAL A 2 -5.02 15.25 6.79
C VAL A 2 -6.36 14.75 6.22
N GLU A 3 -6.53 14.78 4.89
CA GLU A 3 -7.76 14.27 4.27
C GLU A 3 -7.97 12.77 4.52
N GLY A 4 -6.91 11.97 4.51
CA GLY A 4 -7.00 10.54 4.84
C GLY A 4 -7.47 10.30 6.28
N MET A 5 -6.99 11.10 7.23
CA MET A 5 -7.45 11.05 8.63
C MET A 5 -8.92 11.47 8.76
N ARG A 6 -9.39 12.40 7.93
CA ARG A 6 -10.81 12.79 7.87
C ARG A 6 -11.68 11.68 7.29
N MET A 7 -11.21 10.99 6.26
CA MET A 7 -11.93 9.86 5.64
C MET A 7 -12.20 8.74 6.66
N ASP A 8 -11.26 8.46 7.57
CA ASP A 8 -11.45 7.45 8.61
C ASP A 8 -12.65 7.72 9.53
N LEU A 9 -13.14 8.97 9.61
CA LEU A 9 -14.30 9.33 10.44
C LEU A 9 -15.65 8.92 9.83
N TRP A 10 -15.73 8.75 8.51
CA TRP A 10 -17.02 8.57 7.82
C TRP A 10 -17.04 7.48 6.76
N LYS A 11 -15.87 6.98 6.30
CA LYS A 11 -15.78 5.95 5.26
C LYS A 11 -15.05 4.71 5.76
N SER A 12 -15.79 3.61 5.91
CA SER A 12 -15.27 2.33 6.39
C SER A 12 -15.14 1.25 5.30
N ARG A 13 -15.66 1.53 4.09
CA ARG A 13 -15.66 0.60 2.95
C ARG A 13 -15.38 1.35 1.65
N TYR A 14 -14.61 0.70 0.77
CA TYR A 14 -14.24 1.21 -0.55
C TYR A 14 -14.88 0.34 -1.62
N ILE A 15 -15.44 0.99 -2.64
CA ILE A 15 -16.22 0.32 -3.70
C ILE A 15 -15.30 -0.43 -4.64
N ASN A 16 -14.09 0.07 -4.88
CA ASN A 16 -13.13 -0.54 -5.79
C ASN A 16 -11.70 -0.17 -5.39
N PHE A 17 -10.74 -0.74 -6.11
CA PHE A 17 -9.34 -0.49 -5.85
C PHE A 17 -8.92 0.96 -6.06
N ASP A 18 -9.51 1.70 -7.00
CA ASP A 18 -9.13 3.11 -7.24
C ASP A 18 -9.49 4.00 -6.05
N GLU A 19 -10.67 3.82 -5.45
CA GLU A 19 -11.02 4.53 -4.22
C GLU A 19 -10.11 4.11 -3.05
N LEU A 20 -9.81 2.82 -2.93
CA LEU A 20 -8.92 2.30 -1.88
C LEU A 20 -7.50 2.85 -2.05
N TYR A 21 -7.03 2.98 -3.30
CA TYR A 21 -5.73 3.53 -3.65
C TYR A 21 -5.62 4.98 -3.22
N ILE A 22 -6.65 5.81 -3.49
CA ILE A 22 -6.68 7.21 -3.04
C ILE A 22 -6.59 7.30 -1.52
N TYR A 23 -7.32 6.44 -0.81
CA TYR A 23 -7.20 6.36 0.65
C TYR A 23 -5.76 6.00 1.09
N CYS A 24 -5.18 4.95 0.52
CA CYS A 24 -3.81 4.53 0.82
C CYS A 24 -2.78 5.63 0.53
N TYR A 25 -2.97 6.37 -0.57
CA TYR A 25 -2.17 7.53 -0.94
C TYR A 25 -2.19 8.57 0.18
N TYR A 26 -3.38 8.91 0.70
CA TYR A 26 -3.49 9.92 1.74
C TYR A 26 -2.90 9.50 3.07
N VAL A 27 -3.13 8.26 3.51
CA VAL A 27 -2.75 7.82 4.87
C VAL A 27 -1.33 7.28 4.98
N ALA A 28 -0.77 6.72 3.92
CA ALA A 28 0.56 6.10 3.95
C ALA A 28 1.47 6.56 2.80
N GLY A 29 0.92 6.73 1.60
CA GLY A 29 1.69 7.25 0.46
C GLY A 29 2.32 8.63 0.74
N ALA A 30 1.55 9.53 1.35
CA ALA A 30 2.02 10.84 1.79
C ALA A 30 3.20 10.75 2.76
N VAL A 31 3.22 9.75 3.65
CA VAL A 31 4.36 9.51 4.57
C VAL A 31 5.61 9.10 3.79
N GLY A 32 5.47 8.19 2.82
CA GLY A 32 6.56 7.80 1.94
C GLY A 32 7.18 9.00 1.21
N LEU A 33 6.34 9.86 0.61
CA LEU A 33 6.78 11.08 -0.08
C LEU A 33 7.52 12.04 0.85
N MET A 34 7.02 12.26 2.08
CA MET A 34 7.68 13.12 3.07
C MET A 34 8.99 12.54 3.61
N SER A 35 9.18 11.22 3.51
CA SER A 35 10.38 10.53 4.00
C SER A 35 11.57 10.65 3.04
N VAL A 36 11.33 10.79 1.73
CA VAL A 36 12.40 10.88 0.71
C VAL A 36 13.43 11.98 1.01
N PRO A 37 13.07 13.25 1.30
CA PRO A 37 14.07 14.29 1.59
C PRO A 37 14.83 14.05 2.91
N ILE A 38 14.28 13.26 3.84
CA ILE A 38 14.96 12.88 5.09
C ILE A 38 15.98 11.77 4.82
N MET A 39 15.59 10.75 4.04
CA MET A 39 16.47 9.65 3.65
C MET A 39 17.58 10.12 2.68
N GLY A 40 17.27 11.10 1.84
CA GLY A 40 18.19 11.62 0.83
C GLY A 40 18.36 10.66 -0.34
N ILE A 41 18.47 11.23 -1.54
CA ILE A 41 18.84 10.50 -2.75
C ILE A 41 20.37 10.48 -2.82
N ALA A 42 20.96 9.32 -3.11
CA ALA A 42 22.40 9.18 -3.17
C ALA A 42 22.99 10.11 -4.26
N PRO A 43 24.13 10.77 -4.02
CA PRO A 43 24.78 11.63 -5.03
C PRO A 43 25.10 10.89 -6.34
N GLU A 44 25.39 9.60 -6.25
CA GLU A 44 25.69 8.71 -7.39
C GLU A 44 24.45 8.05 -8.03
N SER A 45 23.25 8.31 -7.49
CA SER A 45 21.98 7.80 -8.01
C SER A 45 21.83 8.13 -9.49
N LYS A 46 21.47 7.14 -10.29
CA LYS A 46 21.13 7.33 -11.71
C LYS A 46 19.63 7.50 -11.93
N ALA A 47 18.83 7.21 -10.92
CA ALA A 47 17.40 7.41 -10.97
C ALA A 47 17.04 8.90 -10.98
N THR A 48 15.93 9.22 -11.64
CA THR A 48 15.33 10.55 -11.54
C THR A 48 14.74 10.76 -10.15
N THR A 49 14.69 12.00 -9.67
CA THR A 49 13.97 12.34 -8.43
C THR A 49 12.54 11.80 -8.46
N LYS A 50 11.84 11.95 -9.59
CA LYS A 50 10.48 11.47 -9.78
C LYS A 50 10.35 9.95 -9.56
N SER A 51 11.28 9.14 -10.09
CA SER A 51 11.23 7.69 -9.90
C SER A 51 11.46 7.28 -8.46
N VAL A 52 12.32 7.97 -7.71
CA VAL A 52 12.52 7.70 -6.27
C VAL A 52 11.26 8.03 -5.47
N TYR A 53 10.63 9.18 -5.76
CA TYR A 53 9.36 9.54 -5.10
C TYR A 53 8.22 8.58 -5.46
N ASN A 54 8.15 8.08 -6.69
CA ASN A 54 7.18 7.05 -7.08
C ASN A 54 7.41 5.74 -6.30
N ALA A 55 8.67 5.31 -6.14
CA ALA A 55 9.00 4.13 -5.35
C ALA A 55 8.63 4.31 -3.86
N ALA A 56 8.91 5.48 -3.28
CA ALA A 56 8.52 5.79 -1.91
C ALA A 56 6.99 5.84 -1.73
N LEU A 57 6.26 6.36 -2.72
CA LEU A 57 4.81 6.28 -2.76
C LEU A 57 4.35 4.82 -2.79
N ALA A 58 4.89 4.01 -3.70
CA ALA A 58 4.56 2.59 -3.81
C ALA A 58 4.78 1.84 -2.49
N LEU A 59 5.86 2.15 -1.76
CA LEU A 59 6.13 1.58 -0.43
C LEU A 59 5.01 1.91 0.57
N GLY A 60 4.60 3.17 0.62
CA GLY A 60 3.49 3.61 1.46
C GLY A 60 2.18 2.87 1.12
N ILE A 61 1.86 2.74 -0.16
CA ILE A 61 0.69 1.98 -0.62
C ILE A 61 0.82 0.49 -0.22
N ALA A 62 1.96 -0.15 -0.45
CA ALA A 62 2.18 -1.56 -0.13
C ALA A 62 2.00 -1.86 1.37
N ASN A 63 2.57 -1.01 2.22
CA ASN A 63 2.43 -1.11 3.68
C ASN A 63 0.97 -0.97 4.10
N GLN A 64 0.25 0.00 3.51
CA GLN A 64 -1.16 0.20 3.86
C GLN A 64 -2.05 -0.95 3.40
N LEU A 65 -1.80 -1.49 2.20
CA LEU A 65 -2.52 -2.67 1.70
C LEU A 65 -2.28 -3.90 2.58
N THR A 66 -1.10 -4.03 3.18
CA THR A 66 -0.79 -5.11 4.13
C THR A 66 -1.56 -4.97 5.44
N ASN A 67 -1.79 -3.72 5.88
CA ASN A 67 -2.50 -3.43 7.12
C ASN A 67 -4.02 -3.63 7.04
N ILE A 68 -4.62 -3.69 5.84
CA ILE A 68 -6.08 -3.58 5.70
C ILE A 68 -6.68 -4.58 4.70
N LEU A 69 -7.88 -5.06 5.04
CA LEU A 69 -8.79 -5.72 4.09
C LEU A 69 -10.06 -4.86 4.00
N ARG A 70 -10.08 -3.88 3.08
CA ARG A 70 -11.16 -2.87 3.01
C ARG A 70 -11.84 -2.74 1.64
N ASP A 71 -11.47 -3.55 0.65
CA ASP A 71 -12.11 -3.56 -0.68
C ASP A 71 -13.38 -4.45 -0.67
N LYS A 72 -14.55 -3.82 -0.78
CA LYS A 72 -15.84 -4.52 -0.70
C LYS A 72 -16.16 -5.30 -1.97
N ASP A 73 -15.77 -4.79 -3.13
CA ASP A 73 -16.06 -5.43 -4.42
C ASP A 73 -15.22 -6.68 -4.60
N GLU A 74 -13.96 -6.67 -4.19
CA GLU A 74 -13.12 -7.87 -4.27
C GLU A 74 -13.54 -8.99 -3.31
N LEU A 75 -14.08 -8.64 -2.13
CA LEU A 75 -14.70 -9.59 -1.22
C LEU A 75 -15.93 -10.24 -1.87
N THR A 76 -16.83 -9.41 -2.40
CA THR A 76 -18.06 -9.87 -3.07
C THR A 76 -17.75 -10.75 -4.28
N LYS A 77 -16.79 -10.34 -5.13
CA LYS A 77 -16.30 -11.12 -6.29
C LYS A 77 -15.67 -12.45 -5.91
N SER A 78 -15.16 -12.57 -4.68
CA SER A 78 -14.61 -13.82 -4.15
C SER A 78 -15.65 -14.69 -3.44
N GLY A 79 -16.92 -14.24 -3.43
CA GLY A 79 -18.02 -14.94 -2.79
C GLY A 79 -17.87 -15.01 -1.27
N LEU A 80 -17.29 -13.97 -0.68
CA LEU A 80 -17.12 -13.78 0.77
C LEU A 80 -18.04 -12.64 1.24
N SER A 81 -18.71 -12.85 2.36
CA SER A 81 -19.47 -11.80 3.05
C SER A 81 -18.70 -11.21 4.24
N ASP A 82 -19.21 -10.12 4.81
CA ASP A 82 -18.66 -9.58 6.05
C ASP A 82 -18.77 -10.62 7.19
N GLU A 83 -19.84 -11.42 7.24
CA GLU A 83 -20.01 -12.50 8.23
C GLU A 83 -18.93 -13.58 8.10
N ASP A 84 -18.50 -13.92 6.88
CA ASP A 84 -17.39 -14.88 6.67
C ASP A 84 -16.09 -14.35 7.31
N ILE A 85 -15.85 -13.04 7.23
CA ILE A 85 -14.69 -12.38 7.84
C ILE A 85 -14.82 -12.37 9.36
N PHE A 86 -15.97 -11.91 9.89
CA PHE A 86 -16.20 -11.80 11.33
C PHE A 86 -16.24 -13.16 12.03
N ALA A 87 -16.62 -14.22 11.32
CA ALA A 87 -16.56 -15.59 11.84
C ALA A 87 -15.13 -16.12 12.02
N GLY A 88 -14.11 -15.45 11.47
CA GLY A 88 -12.70 -15.84 11.64
C GLY A 88 -12.33 -17.18 11.01
N ARG A 89 -13.13 -17.70 10.07
CA ARG A 89 -12.93 -19.03 9.47
C ARG A 89 -12.07 -18.95 8.21
N VAL A 90 -10.94 -19.65 8.23
CA VAL A 90 -10.01 -19.74 7.09
C VAL A 90 -10.46 -20.83 6.11
N THR A 91 -11.42 -20.50 5.25
CA THR A 91 -11.91 -21.37 4.17
C THR A 91 -10.98 -21.34 2.95
N ASP A 92 -11.18 -22.23 1.98
CA ASP A 92 -10.41 -22.20 0.73
C ASP A 92 -10.71 -20.95 -0.11
N LYS A 93 -11.96 -20.46 -0.08
CA LYS A 93 -12.33 -19.17 -0.68
C LYS A 93 -11.52 -18.03 -0.06
N TRP A 94 -11.41 -18.02 1.26
CA TRP A 94 -10.60 -17.05 1.99
C TRP A 94 -9.11 -17.14 1.61
N ARG A 95 -8.54 -18.35 1.53
CA ARG A 95 -7.15 -18.55 1.10
C ARG A 95 -6.90 -18.02 -0.32
N ILE A 96 -7.83 -18.28 -1.24
CA ILE A 96 -7.74 -17.79 -2.63
C ILE A 96 -7.82 -16.26 -2.65
N PHE A 97 -8.74 -15.67 -1.90
CA PHE A 97 -8.86 -14.21 -1.77
C PHE A 97 -7.58 -13.58 -1.22
N MET A 98 -7.06 -14.10 -0.10
CA MET A 98 -5.84 -13.59 0.53
C MET A 98 -4.62 -13.73 -0.37
N LYS A 99 -4.51 -14.80 -1.17
CA LYS A 99 -3.43 -14.92 -2.18
C LYS A 99 -3.47 -13.77 -3.19
N LYS A 100 -4.65 -13.34 -3.63
CA LYS A 100 -4.80 -12.18 -4.54
C LYS A 100 -4.39 -10.88 -3.85
N GLN A 101 -4.77 -10.67 -2.59
CA GLN A 101 -4.38 -9.48 -1.83
C GLN A 101 -2.86 -9.41 -1.60
N ILE A 102 -2.25 -10.54 -1.22
CA ILE A 102 -0.79 -10.65 -1.06
C ILE A 102 -0.09 -10.36 -2.39
N GLN A 103 -0.57 -10.92 -3.50
CA GLN A 103 0.01 -10.66 -4.82
C GLN A 103 -0.07 -9.19 -5.19
N LYS A 104 -1.18 -8.51 -4.87
CA LYS A 104 -1.34 -7.08 -5.08
C LYS A 104 -0.34 -6.27 -4.27
N ALA A 105 -0.22 -6.52 -2.97
CA ALA A 105 0.74 -5.82 -2.12
C ALA A 105 2.19 -6.04 -2.60
N ARG A 106 2.53 -7.28 -2.99
CA ARG A 106 3.86 -7.61 -3.55
C ARG A 106 4.21 -6.80 -4.78
N LYS A 107 3.28 -6.57 -5.72
CA LYS A 107 3.54 -5.73 -6.89
C LYS A 107 3.98 -4.31 -6.52
N PHE A 108 3.40 -3.73 -5.46
CA PHE A 108 3.81 -2.41 -4.96
C PHE A 108 5.15 -2.47 -4.20
N PHE A 109 5.43 -3.56 -3.47
CA PHE A 109 6.75 -3.77 -2.89
C PHE A 109 7.84 -3.90 -3.97
N ASP A 110 7.58 -4.66 -5.04
CA ASP A 110 8.51 -4.80 -6.17
C ASP A 110 8.79 -3.44 -6.86
N GLU A 111 7.81 -2.54 -6.90
CA GLU A 111 8.00 -1.17 -7.39
C GLU A 111 8.80 -0.31 -6.41
N ALA A 112 8.52 -0.44 -5.11
CA ALA A 112 9.22 0.27 -4.06
C ALA A 112 10.71 -0.08 -3.98
N GLU A 113 11.05 -1.37 -4.07
CA GLU A 113 12.42 -1.87 -3.97
C GLU A 113 13.37 -1.24 -5.01
N LYS A 114 12.85 -0.91 -6.20
CA LYS A 114 13.60 -0.24 -7.26
C LYS A 114 14.14 1.13 -6.84
N GLY A 115 13.49 1.81 -5.90
CA GLY A 115 13.93 3.11 -5.38
C GLY A 115 14.83 3.02 -4.16
N VAL A 116 14.79 1.92 -3.40
CA VAL A 116 15.57 1.75 -2.17
C VAL A 116 17.07 1.84 -2.45
N ILE A 117 17.52 1.23 -3.56
CA ILE A 117 18.94 1.23 -3.97
C ILE A 117 19.45 2.62 -4.38
N GLU A 118 18.56 3.58 -4.65
CA GLU A 118 18.89 4.94 -5.08
C GLU A 118 18.96 5.94 -3.91
N LEU A 119 18.54 5.52 -2.71
CA LEU A 119 18.65 6.33 -1.48
C LEU A 119 20.09 6.37 -0.98
N SER A 120 20.42 7.32 -0.11
CA SER A 120 21.72 7.39 0.56
C SER A 120 22.06 6.06 1.27
N SER A 121 23.31 5.61 1.18
CA SER A 121 23.72 4.32 1.77
C SER A 121 23.44 4.19 3.27
N ALA A 122 23.58 5.29 4.03
CA ALA A 122 23.30 5.36 5.46
C ALA A 122 21.81 5.13 5.82
N THR A 123 20.90 5.22 4.84
CA THR A 123 19.45 5.14 5.06
C THR A 123 18.83 3.93 4.37
N ARG A 124 19.63 3.12 3.66
CA ARG A 124 19.19 1.83 3.13
C ARG A 124 19.08 0.86 4.32
N TRP A 125 18.00 0.08 4.37
CA TRP A 125 17.91 -1.03 5.33
C TRP A 125 19.04 -2.03 5.01
N PRO A 126 19.75 -2.61 6.00
CA PRO A 126 20.81 -3.58 5.78
C PRO A 126 20.38 -4.79 4.96
#